data_AF-A0A8S1AWU8-F1
#
_entry.id   AF-A0A8S1AWU8-F1
#
_cell.length_a   1.000
_cell.length_b   1.000
_cell.length_c   1.000
_cell.angle_alpha   90.00
_cell.angle_beta   90.00
_cell.angle_gamma   90.00
#
_symmetry.space_group_name_H-M   'P 1'
#
loop_
_entity.id
_entity.type
_entity.pdbx_description
1 polymer ?
#
loop_
_entity_poly.entity_id
_entity_poly.type
_entity_poly.pdbx_seq_one_letter_code
_entity_poly.pdbx_strand_id
1 'polypeptide(L)'
;MTEELDIIKATFSSVVNLPANTDIGDYILVPFSDPVVAEPIVTLSFKEFKTELNRITLNGGRDCPEVALSGIEKALVISKPRSNIFLFTDAFPKDINKLASIENLCRNSLSQVIIFLTGYCKNGSRGNVEAYYDVAKACSGTVFQLNSADLRQVFRYIKEIIKVEWTNVISYDNFQNYKEISFSVDSFTKDVILAISGKYLLVKLSPVDKSNVTLENILESSRAQVIRLAEALPGDYTVSVRSQGTTSLTLYKKFQLPMQIGFLN
;
A
#
# COMPACT_ATOMS: atom_id res chain seq x y z
N MET A 1 0.66 -16.69 -8.65
CA MET A 1 0.52 -15.46 -9.44
C MET A 1 -0.57 -15.56 -10.51
N THR A 2 -0.83 -16.72 -11.13
CA THR A 2 -1.89 -16.83 -12.17
C THR A 2 -3.28 -16.47 -11.65
N GLU A 3 -3.70 -17.07 -10.53
CA GLU A 3 -4.99 -16.73 -9.90
C GLU A 3 -5.04 -15.25 -9.50
N GLU A 4 -3.96 -14.74 -8.92
CA GLU A 4 -3.86 -13.33 -8.52
C GLU A 4 -3.97 -12.38 -9.72
N LEU A 5 -3.32 -12.70 -10.84
CA LEU A 5 -3.38 -11.87 -12.05
C LEU A 5 -4.79 -11.82 -12.61
N ASP A 6 -5.51 -12.93 -12.63
CA ASP A 6 -6.91 -12.96 -13.07
C ASP A 6 -7.80 -12.10 -12.15
N ILE A 7 -7.58 -12.17 -10.84
CA ILE A 7 -8.27 -11.32 -9.86
C ILE A 7 -7.94 -9.84 -10.11
N ILE A 8 -6.66 -9.50 -10.32
CA ILE A 8 -6.22 -8.13 -10.59
C ILE A 8 -6.89 -7.60 -11.85
N LYS A 9 -6.82 -8.33 -12.97
CA LYS A 9 -7.45 -7.96 -14.24
C LYS A 9 -8.96 -7.72 -14.11
N ALA A 10 -9.65 -8.62 -13.41
CA ALA A 10 -11.08 -8.51 -13.19
C ALA A 10 -11.46 -7.31 -12.31
N THR A 11 -10.68 -7.06 -11.25
CA THR A 11 -11.05 -6.10 -10.20
C THR A 11 -10.55 -4.68 -10.46
N PHE A 12 -9.47 -4.50 -11.25
CA PHE A 12 -8.88 -3.18 -11.50
C PHE A 12 -9.88 -2.17 -12.11
N SER A 13 -10.83 -2.67 -12.90
CA SER A 13 -11.90 -1.85 -13.48
C SER A 13 -12.77 -1.17 -12.41
N SER A 14 -12.94 -1.79 -11.24
CA SER A 14 -13.74 -1.24 -10.14
C SER A 14 -13.04 -0.11 -9.38
N VAL A 15 -11.71 -0.04 -9.46
CA VAL A 15 -10.91 0.99 -8.79
C VAL A 15 -11.00 2.32 -9.52
N VAL A 16 -11.15 2.32 -10.84
CA VAL A 16 -11.01 3.52 -11.68
C VAL A 16 -12.35 4.14 -12.12
N ASN A 17 -13.49 3.61 -11.66
CA ASN A 17 -14.71 4.41 -11.55
C ASN A 17 -14.59 5.39 -10.37
N LEU A 18 -13.53 6.20 -10.41
CA LEU A 18 -13.29 7.29 -9.47
C LEU A 18 -14.14 8.48 -9.88
N PRO A 19 -14.54 9.34 -8.93
CA PRO A 19 -15.21 10.59 -9.26
C PRO A 19 -14.36 11.38 -10.27
N ALA A 20 -15.01 12.21 -11.10
CA ALA A 20 -14.35 13.03 -12.13
C ALA A 20 -13.26 13.98 -11.60
N ASN A 21 -13.12 14.11 -10.28
CA ASN A 21 -12.15 14.97 -9.59
C ASN A 21 -10.90 14.22 -9.08
N THR A 22 -10.69 12.93 -9.40
CA THR A 22 -9.41 12.29 -9.09
C THR A 22 -8.39 12.63 -10.17
N ASP A 23 -7.44 13.50 -9.83
CA ASP A 23 -6.37 13.98 -10.71
C ASP A 23 -5.27 12.91 -10.84
N ILE A 24 -5.52 11.88 -11.67
CA ILE A 24 -4.50 10.89 -12.03
C ILE A 24 -3.76 11.40 -13.26
N GLY A 25 -2.48 11.74 -13.08
CA GLY A 25 -1.63 12.25 -14.15
C GLY A 25 -1.29 11.20 -15.21
N ASP A 26 -0.77 10.05 -14.82
CA ASP A 26 -0.44 8.93 -15.70
C ASP A 26 -0.68 7.57 -15.02
N TYR A 27 -0.77 6.54 -15.86
CA TYR A 27 -0.83 5.15 -15.47
C TYR A 27 0.44 4.46 -15.96
N ILE A 28 1.10 3.76 -15.04
CA ILE A 28 2.38 3.10 -15.29
C ILE A 28 2.27 1.62 -14.94
N LEU A 29 2.63 0.76 -15.87
CA LEU A 29 2.68 -0.69 -15.69
C LEU A 29 4.12 -1.16 -15.85
N VAL A 30 4.68 -1.79 -14.81
CA VAL A 30 6.05 -2.35 -14.82
C VAL A 30 5.96 -3.86 -14.61
N PRO A 31 5.88 -4.66 -15.69
CA PRO A 31 5.98 -6.11 -15.58
C PRO A 31 7.41 -6.53 -15.21
N PHE A 32 7.53 -7.54 -14.37
CA PHE A 32 8.83 -8.14 -14.04
C PHE A 32 8.67 -9.66 -13.95
N SER A 33 9.72 -10.36 -14.36
CA SER A 33 9.86 -11.81 -14.24
C SER A 33 11.33 -12.15 -14.38
N ASP A 34 11.83 -13.13 -13.64
CA ASP A 34 13.21 -13.54 -13.80
C ASP A 34 13.63 -13.81 -15.26
N PRO A 35 14.81 -13.34 -15.71
CA PRO A 35 15.82 -12.56 -14.98
C PRO A 35 15.71 -11.03 -15.14
N VAL A 36 14.66 -10.49 -15.78
CA VAL A 36 14.62 -9.09 -16.23
C VAL A 36 13.34 -8.36 -15.86
N VAL A 37 13.45 -7.05 -15.66
CA VAL A 37 12.29 -6.16 -15.65
C VAL A 37 11.96 -5.82 -17.10
N ALA A 38 10.71 -5.98 -17.50
CA ALA A 38 10.26 -5.66 -18.85
C ALA A 38 10.22 -4.14 -19.06
N GLU A 39 10.11 -3.71 -20.32
CA GLU A 39 9.95 -2.28 -20.60
C GLU A 39 8.62 -1.77 -20.00
N PRO A 40 8.65 -0.67 -19.23
CA PRO A 40 7.44 -0.10 -18.68
C PRO A 40 6.51 0.44 -19.76
N ILE A 41 5.22 0.35 -19.47
CA ILE A 41 4.18 0.99 -20.26
C ILE A 41 3.73 2.22 -19.49
N VAL A 42 3.74 3.37 -20.15
CA VAL A 42 3.31 4.66 -19.59
C VAL A 42 2.22 5.23 -20.49
N THR A 43 1.07 5.54 -19.92
CA THR A 43 -0.06 6.10 -20.67
C THR A 43 -0.90 7.05 -19.82
N LEU A 44 -1.51 8.04 -20.45
CA LEU A 44 -2.51 8.92 -19.84
C LEU A 44 -3.92 8.30 -19.90
N SER A 45 -4.09 7.22 -20.66
CA SER A 45 -5.38 6.58 -20.92
C SER A 45 -5.55 5.35 -20.04
N PHE A 46 -6.51 5.42 -19.11
CA PHE A 46 -6.88 4.25 -18.32
C PHE A 46 -7.31 3.06 -19.19
N LYS A 47 -7.98 3.32 -20.32
CA LYS A 47 -8.42 2.28 -21.27
C LYS A 47 -7.22 1.57 -21.91
N GLU A 48 -6.17 2.32 -22.24
CA GLU A 48 -4.93 1.76 -22.77
C GLU A 48 -4.20 0.95 -21.68
N PHE A 49 -4.05 1.51 -20.48
CA PHE A 49 -3.48 0.80 -19.34
C PHE A 49 -4.19 -0.53 -19.09
N LYS A 50 -5.53 -0.54 -19.09
CA LYS A 50 -6.32 -1.77 -18.92
C LYS A 50 -6.10 -2.76 -20.06
N THR A 51 -5.99 -2.29 -21.30
CA THR A 51 -5.67 -3.14 -22.45
C THR A 51 -4.33 -3.83 -22.26
N GLU A 52 -3.31 -3.08 -21.87
CA GLU A 52 -1.96 -3.61 -21.64
C GLU A 52 -1.88 -4.54 -20.43
N LEU A 53 -2.55 -4.20 -19.33
CA LEU A 53 -2.70 -5.09 -18.17
C LEU A 53 -3.32 -6.44 -18.58
N ASN A 54 -4.36 -6.42 -19.41
CA ASN A 54 -5.01 -7.65 -19.88
C ASN A 54 -4.13 -8.49 -20.81
N ARG A 55 -3.19 -7.87 -21.53
CA ARG A 55 -2.21 -8.55 -22.40
C ARG A 55 -1.12 -9.28 -21.64
N ILE A 56 -0.87 -8.96 -20.37
CA ILE A 56 0.10 -9.68 -19.55
C ILE A 56 -0.30 -11.15 -19.46
N THR A 57 0.57 -12.04 -19.90
CA THR A 57 0.45 -13.49 -19.71
C THR A 57 1.62 -13.97 -18.88
N LEU A 58 1.35 -14.83 -17.90
CA LEU A 58 2.41 -15.44 -17.11
C LEU A 58 2.93 -16.66 -17.84
N ASN A 59 4.19 -16.62 -18.24
CA ASN A 59 4.92 -17.79 -18.68
C ASN A 59 5.59 -18.36 -17.42
N GLY A 60 5.13 -19.54 -16.98
CA GLY A 60 5.36 -20.06 -15.64
C GLY A 60 6.74 -19.77 -15.02
N GLY A 61 6.73 -19.31 -13.77
CA GLY A 61 7.90 -19.24 -12.89
C GLY A 61 7.71 -20.23 -11.74
N ARG A 62 8.68 -21.13 -11.55
CA ARG A 62 8.79 -21.92 -10.29
C ARG A 62 9.80 -21.31 -9.33
N ASP A 63 10.46 -20.24 -9.77
CA ASP A 63 11.57 -19.63 -9.06
C ASP A 63 11.00 -18.63 -8.06
N CYS A 64 11.21 -18.94 -6.80
CA CYS A 64 10.96 -18.06 -5.67
C CYS A 64 12.29 -18.09 -4.91
N PRO A 65 13.02 -16.98 -4.80
CA PRO A 65 12.59 -15.57 -4.95
C PRO A 65 12.74 -14.94 -6.36
N GLU A 66 12.15 -13.76 -6.58
CA GLU A 66 12.06 -13.00 -7.85
C GLU A 66 12.78 -11.62 -7.80
N VAL A 67 12.89 -10.91 -8.93
CA VAL A 67 13.51 -9.55 -9.06
C VAL A 67 12.57 -8.37 -8.77
N ALA A 68 11.73 -8.49 -7.75
CA ALA A 68 10.69 -7.49 -7.46
C ALA A 68 11.25 -6.11 -7.07
N LEU A 69 12.42 -6.01 -6.42
CA LEU A 69 12.98 -4.71 -6.02
C LEU A 69 13.47 -3.91 -7.22
N SER A 70 14.00 -4.56 -8.25
CA SER A 70 14.34 -3.92 -9.53
C SER A 70 13.09 -3.36 -10.21
N GLY A 71 11.95 -4.05 -10.10
CA GLY A 71 10.66 -3.55 -10.57
C GLY A 71 10.21 -2.29 -9.82
N ILE A 72 10.32 -2.30 -8.49
CA ILE A 72 10.03 -1.12 -7.64
C ILE A 72 10.96 0.05 -7.97
N GLU A 73 12.27 -0.20 -8.08
CA GLU A 73 13.26 0.82 -8.44
C GLU A 73 12.91 1.46 -9.80
N LYS A 74 12.63 0.64 -10.82
CA LYS A 74 12.23 1.13 -12.14
C LYS A 74 10.95 1.96 -12.06
N ALA A 75 9.94 1.53 -11.30
CA ALA A 75 8.70 2.26 -11.09
C ALA A 75 8.94 3.63 -10.43
N LEU A 76 9.79 3.69 -9.40
CA LEU A 76 10.15 4.94 -8.72
C LEU A 76 10.91 5.91 -9.64
N VAL A 77 11.78 5.41 -10.51
CA VAL A 77 12.56 6.24 -11.46
C VAL A 77 11.67 6.91 -12.50
N ILE A 78 10.66 6.20 -13.00
CA ILE A 78 9.78 6.70 -14.08
C ILE A 78 8.54 7.45 -13.57
N SER A 79 8.15 7.21 -12.33
CA SER A 79 6.98 7.86 -11.73
C SER A 79 7.26 9.33 -11.43
N LYS A 80 6.20 10.14 -11.47
CA LYS A 80 6.25 11.51 -10.95
C LYS A 80 6.40 11.49 -9.42
N PRO A 81 6.89 12.60 -8.81
CA PRO A 81 6.87 12.73 -7.36
C PRO A 81 5.46 12.54 -6.80
N ARG A 82 5.37 12.00 -5.58
CA ARG A 82 4.13 11.72 -4.84
C ARG A 82 3.20 10.71 -5.51
N SER A 83 3.74 9.82 -6.35
CA SER A 83 2.98 8.73 -6.96
C SER A 83 2.65 7.61 -5.97
N ASN A 84 1.54 6.92 -6.21
CA ASN A 84 1.19 5.69 -5.52
C ASN A 84 1.65 4.48 -6.36
N ILE A 85 2.54 3.67 -5.81
CA ILE A 85 3.11 2.48 -6.47
C ILE A 85 2.59 1.24 -5.74
N PHE A 86 1.94 0.34 -6.49
CA PHE A 86 1.38 -0.90 -5.94
C PHE A 86 2.12 -2.11 -6.52
N LEU A 87 2.80 -2.86 -5.66
CA LEU A 87 3.43 -4.13 -6.03
C LEU A 87 2.46 -5.28 -5.72
N PHE A 88 2.18 -6.11 -6.71
CA PHE A 88 1.49 -7.39 -6.55
C PHE A 88 2.46 -8.53 -6.84
N THR A 89 2.66 -9.42 -5.88
CA THR A 89 3.58 -10.56 -6.01
C THR A 89 3.18 -11.72 -5.11
N ASP A 90 3.56 -12.94 -5.48
CA ASP A 90 3.45 -14.14 -4.66
C ASP A 90 4.83 -14.65 -4.19
N ALA A 91 5.90 -13.87 -4.39
CA ALA A 91 7.26 -14.28 -4.11
C ALA A 91 8.05 -13.23 -3.30
N PHE A 92 9.04 -13.71 -2.54
CA PHE A 92 10.02 -12.84 -1.88
C PHE A 92 11.00 -12.25 -2.92
N PRO A 93 11.61 -11.09 -2.64
CA PRO A 93 12.62 -10.51 -3.52
C PRO A 93 13.99 -11.17 -3.31
N LYS A 94 14.83 -11.18 -4.35
CA LYS A 94 16.21 -11.71 -4.30
C LYS A 94 17.29 -10.66 -4.50
N ASP A 95 16.92 -9.52 -5.05
CA ASP A 95 17.78 -8.43 -5.49
C ASP A 95 17.93 -7.35 -4.41
N ILE A 96 18.27 -7.78 -3.20
CA ILE A 96 18.34 -6.94 -1.98
C ILE A 96 19.34 -5.78 -2.11
N ASN A 97 20.31 -5.91 -3.02
CA ASN A 97 21.25 -4.84 -3.36
C ASN A 97 20.57 -3.57 -3.91
N LYS A 98 19.28 -3.61 -4.24
CA LYS A 98 18.49 -2.44 -4.68
C LYS A 98 17.95 -1.58 -3.55
N LEU A 99 17.93 -2.07 -2.30
CA LEU A 99 17.30 -1.37 -1.16
C LEU A 99 17.82 0.06 -0.98
N ALA A 100 19.13 0.27 -0.93
CA ALA A 100 19.71 1.60 -0.71
C ALA A 100 19.30 2.63 -1.79
N SER A 101 19.16 2.18 -3.04
CA SER A 101 18.69 3.02 -4.15
C SER A 101 17.21 3.37 -3.98
N ILE A 102 16.37 2.38 -3.68
CA ILE A 102 14.93 2.55 -3.44
C ILE A 102 14.68 3.52 -2.28
N GLU A 103 15.39 3.37 -1.16
CA GLU A 103 15.27 4.27 -0.02
C GLU A 103 15.59 5.73 -0.40
N ASN A 104 16.62 5.93 -1.22
CA ASN A 104 16.97 7.26 -1.71
C ASN A 104 15.89 7.83 -2.64
N LEU A 105 15.38 7.03 -3.56
CA LEU A 105 14.30 7.43 -4.47
C LEU A 105 13.02 7.78 -3.71
N CYS A 106 12.67 7.03 -2.66
CA CYS A 106 11.48 7.30 -1.86
C CYS A 106 11.60 8.61 -1.06
N ARG A 107 12.77 8.91 -0.48
CA ARG A 107 13.01 10.19 0.19
C ARG A 107 12.89 11.40 -0.76
N ASN A 108 13.34 11.25 -2.00
CA ASN A 108 13.34 12.35 -2.97
C ASN A 108 12.00 12.53 -3.69
N SER A 109 11.35 11.43 -4.07
CA SER A 109 10.08 11.48 -4.81
C SER A 109 8.88 11.67 -3.90
N LEU A 110 8.97 11.33 -2.60
CA LEU A 110 7.84 11.24 -1.67
C LEU A 110 6.73 10.29 -2.16
N SER A 111 7.07 9.36 -3.04
CA SER A 111 6.15 8.36 -3.56
C SER A 111 5.88 7.26 -2.53
N GLN A 112 4.66 6.73 -2.55
CA GLN A 112 4.27 5.62 -1.69
C GLN A 112 4.47 4.28 -2.38
N VAL A 113 5.02 3.29 -1.65
CA VAL A 113 5.14 1.90 -2.15
C VAL A 113 4.34 0.97 -1.25
N ILE A 114 3.23 0.45 -1.76
CA ILE A 114 2.34 -0.49 -1.08
C ILE A 114 2.51 -1.87 -1.72
N ILE A 115 2.71 -2.89 -0.90
CA ILE A 115 3.08 -4.24 -1.36
C ILE A 115 2.00 -5.23 -0.93
N PHE A 116 1.43 -5.93 -1.90
CA PHE A 116 0.48 -7.03 -1.70
C PHE A 116 1.18 -8.35 -2.02
N LEU A 117 1.47 -9.12 -0.97
CA LEU A 117 2.17 -10.39 -1.02
C LEU A 117 1.21 -11.55 -0.71
N THR A 118 0.97 -12.46 -1.65
CA THR A 118 0.05 -13.60 -1.44
C THR A 118 0.74 -14.94 -1.22
N GLY A 119 2.05 -15.03 -1.43
CA GLY A 119 2.81 -16.29 -1.36
C GLY A 119 4.02 -16.24 -0.44
N TYR A 120 4.65 -17.41 -0.32
CA TYR A 120 5.80 -17.66 0.55
C TYR A 120 6.85 -18.48 -0.21
N CYS A 121 8.12 -18.09 -0.14
CA CYS A 121 9.20 -18.94 -0.63
C CYS A 121 9.55 -20.03 0.38
N LYS A 122 10.11 -21.15 -0.10
CA LYS A 122 10.57 -22.26 0.75
C LYS A 122 11.72 -21.81 1.67
N ASN A 123 11.82 -22.42 2.85
CA ASN A 123 12.95 -22.19 3.76
C ASN A 123 14.30 -22.49 3.06
N GLY A 124 15.30 -21.63 3.25
CA GLY A 124 16.60 -21.72 2.59
C GLY A 124 16.71 -21.04 1.22
N SER A 125 15.62 -20.42 0.74
CA SER A 125 15.64 -19.55 -0.45
C SER A 125 16.51 -18.31 -0.20
N ARG A 126 17.18 -17.79 -1.23
CA ARG A 126 18.07 -16.60 -1.12
C ARG A 126 17.33 -15.26 -0.91
N GLY A 127 16.01 -15.27 -0.78
CA GLY A 127 15.17 -14.08 -0.70
C GLY A 127 14.41 -14.00 0.60
N ASN A 128 14.06 -12.78 0.99
CA ASN A 128 13.50 -12.50 2.31
C ASN A 128 12.44 -11.40 2.27
N VAL A 129 11.32 -11.63 2.96
CA VAL A 129 10.22 -10.68 3.09
C VAL A 129 10.62 -9.41 3.85
N GLU A 130 11.65 -9.46 4.68
CA GLU A 130 12.17 -8.28 5.40
C GLU A 130 12.45 -7.09 4.48
N ALA A 131 12.99 -7.33 3.28
CA ALA A 131 13.28 -6.27 2.33
C ALA A 131 12.01 -5.52 1.85
N TYR A 132 10.86 -6.18 1.77
CA TYR A 132 9.60 -5.49 1.48
C TYR A 132 9.16 -4.58 2.63
N TYR A 133 9.40 -4.98 3.87
CA TYR A 133 9.10 -4.12 5.02
C TYR A 133 10.01 -2.89 5.05
N ASP A 134 11.29 -3.04 4.72
CA ASP A 134 12.23 -1.92 4.62
C ASP A 134 11.81 -0.93 3.53
N VAL A 135 11.42 -1.42 2.34
CA VAL A 135 10.86 -0.58 1.27
C VAL A 135 9.60 0.13 1.74
N ALA A 136 8.62 -0.59 2.29
CA ALA A 136 7.37 0.02 2.74
C ALA A 136 7.61 1.08 3.82
N LYS A 137 8.55 0.86 4.73
CA LYS A 137 8.93 1.86 5.75
C LYS A 137 9.58 3.09 5.12
N ALA A 138 10.52 2.92 4.19
CA ALA A 138 11.21 4.02 3.54
C ALA A 138 10.31 4.85 2.61
N CYS A 139 9.27 4.22 2.06
CA CYS A 139 8.35 4.80 1.10
C CYS A 139 6.95 5.03 1.68
N SER A 140 6.82 5.28 2.99
CA SER A 140 5.54 5.61 3.65
C SER A 140 4.36 4.70 3.25
N GLY A 141 4.61 3.41 3.10
CA GLY A 141 3.66 2.42 2.62
C GLY A 141 3.45 1.27 3.60
N THR A 142 2.85 0.20 3.10
CA THR A 142 2.44 -0.97 3.90
C THR A 142 2.71 -2.25 3.13
N VAL A 143 3.15 -3.30 3.82
CA VAL A 143 3.16 -4.67 3.30
C VAL A 143 1.93 -5.40 3.82
N PHE A 144 1.09 -5.88 2.91
CA PHE A 144 -0.04 -6.77 3.19
C PHE A 144 0.34 -8.19 2.82
N GLN A 145 0.46 -9.07 3.83
CA GLN A 145 0.57 -10.51 3.59
C GLN A 145 -0.82 -11.14 3.58
N LEU A 146 -1.28 -11.61 2.44
CA LEU A 146 -2.66 -11.99 2.21
C LEU A 146 -2.80 -13.43 1.74
N ASN A 147 -4.01 -13.96 1.75
CA ASN A 147 -4.34 -15.10 0.91
C ASN A 147 -4.81 -14.58 -0.46
N SER A 148 -4.65 -15.35 -1.53
CA SER A 148 -5.07 -14.94 -2.89
C SER A 148 -6.56 -14.56 -2.95
N ALA A 149 -7.41 -15.22 -2.16
CA ALA A 149 -8.83 -14.91 -2.05
C ALA A 149 -9.14 -13.50 -1.48
N ASP A 150 -8.25 -12.95 -0.64
CA ASP A 150 -8.40 -11.64 -0.01
C ASP A 150 -8.01 -10.50 -0.96
N LEU A 151 -7.35 -10.80 -2.08
CA LEU A 151 -6.84 -9.80 -3.02
C LEU A 151 -7.95 -8.94 -3.63
N ARG A 152 -9.15 -9.50 -3.82
CA ARG A 152 -10.32 -8.70 -4.25
C ARG A 152 -10.64 -7.56 -3.29
N GLN A 153 -10.48 -7.79 -1.99
CA GLN A 153 -10.80 -6.78 -0.96
C GLN A 153 -9.79 -5.63 -0.95
N VAL A 154 -8.52 -5.87 -1.33
CA VAL A 154 -7.48 -4.83 -1.32
C VAL A 154 -7.79 -3.67 -2.25
N PHE A 155 -8.56 -3.91 -3.31
CA PHE A 155 -8.94 -2.87 -4.24
C PHE A 155 -9.87 -1.81 -3.62
N ARG A 156 -10.60 -2.15 -2.54
CA ARG A 156 -11.33 -1.15 -1.73
C ARG A 156 -10.36 -0.20 -1.02
N TYR A 157 -9.30 -0.76 -0.44
CA TYR A 157 -8.24 0.02 0.18
C TYR A 157 -7.48 0.88 -0.84
N ILE A 158 -7.09 0.31 -1.99
CA ILE A 158 -6.45 1.07 -3.08
C ILE A 158 -7.31 2.26 -3.48
N LYS A 159 -8.63 2.06 -3.59
CA LYS A 159 -9.57 3.14 -3.89
C LYS A 159 -9.53 4.25 -2.83
N GLU A 160 -9.44 3.94 -1.55
CA GLU A 160 -9.30 4.96 -0.50
C GLU A 160 -7.94 5.69 -0.56
N ILE A 161 -6.86 4.99 -0.89
CA ILE A 161 -5.52 5.60 -1.02
C ILE A 161 -5.44 6.57 -2.19
N ILE A 162 -6.03 6.24 -3.34
CA ILE A 162 -5.96 7.09 -4.55
C ILE A 162 -6.99 8.21 -4.58
N LYS A 163 -8.07 8.14 -3.79
CA LYS A 163 -9.15 9.14 -3.77
C LYS A 163 -8.70 10.51 -3.29
N VAL A 164 -7.69 10.56 -2.43
CA VAL A 164 -7.24 11.76 -1.73
C VAL A 164 -5.72 11.74 -1.58
N GLU A 165 -5.11 12.92 -1.53
CA GLU A 165 -3.71 13.02 -1.14
C GLU A 165 -3.60 12.91 0.40
N TRP A 166 -2.97 11.85 0.87
CA TRP A 166 -2.70 11.64 2.30
C TRP A 166 -1.46 12.44 2.70
N THR A 167 -1.67 13.50 3.47
CA THR A 167 -0.63 14.48 3.81
C THR A 167 0.27 14.05 4.96
N ASN A 168 -0.17 13.10 5.79
CA ASN A 168 0.63 12.57 6.88
C ASN A 168 0.45 11.06 6.97
N VAL A 169 1.49 10.32 6.60
CA VAL A 169 1.50 8.85 6.60
C VAL A 169 2.65 8.35 7.46
N ILE A 170 2.34 7.52 8.45
CA ILE A 170 3.28 7.02 9.44
C ILE A 170 3.26 5.49 9.38
N SER A 171 4.34 4.91 8.88
CA SER A 171 4.58 3.46 8.93
C SER A 171 5.37 3.12 10.19
N TYR A 172 4.74 2.43 11.13
CA TYR A 172 5.38 2.07 12.40
C TYR A 172 6.28 0.85 12.23
N ASP A 173 7.25 0.70 13.13
CA ASP A 173 8.05 -0.52 13.20
C ASP A 173 7.17 -1.75 13.38
N ASN A 174 7.53 -2.81 12.65
CA ASN A 174 6.89 -4.10 12.77
C ASN A 174 6.98 -4.62 14.21
N PHE A 175 5.95 -5.32 14.65
CA PHE A 175 5.88 -5.87 15.99
C PHE A 175 5.29 -7.27 15.98
N GLN A 176 5.35 -7.94 17.13
CA GLN A 176 4.74 -9.25 17.34
C GLN A 176 3.81 -9.20 18.55
N ASN A 177 2.75 -10.02 18.52
CA ASN A 177 1.79 -10.25 19.60
C ASN A 177 0.92 -9.06 20.00
N TYR A 178 1.51 -7.93 20.41
CA TYR A 178 0.79 -6.76 20.90
C TYR A 178 1.54 -5.47 20.58
N LYS A 179 0.80 -4.43 20.18
CA LYS A 179 1.26 -3.05 20.20
C LYS A 179 0.11 -2.12 20.50
N GLU A 180 0.42 -1.10 21.30
CA GLU A 180 -0.45 0.04 21.52
C GLU A 180 0.24 1.27 20.95
N ILE A 181 -0.51 2.08 20.21
CA ILE A 181 -0.06 3.38 19.73
C ILE A 181 -1.10 4.43 20.09
N SER A 182 -0.63 5.66 20.26
CA SER A 182 -1.48 6.83 20.40
C SER A 182 -1.19 7.83 19.29
N PHE A 183 -2.22 8.55 18.85
CA PHE A 183 -2.10 9.64 17.89
C PHE A 183 -3.15 10.69 18.17
N SER A 184 -2.83 11.94 17.82
CA SER A 184 -3.76 13.06 17.92
C SER A 184 -4.37 13.38 16.56
N VAL A 185 -5.64 13.77 16.61
CA VAL A 185 -6.43 14.33 15.52
C VAL A 185 -6.67 15.80 15.83
N ASP A 186 -6.28 16.69 14.93
CA ASP A 186 -6.54 18.13 15.04
C ASP A 186 -7.86 18.53 14.33
N SER A 187 -8.25 19.80 14.45
CA SER A 187 -9.47 20.35 13.83
C SER A 187 -9.55 20.21 12.31
N PHE A 188 -8.41 20.08 11.65
CA PHE A 188 -8.26 20.06 10.19
C PHE A 188 -8.13 18.64 9.64
N THR A 189 -7.98 17.64 10.50
CA THR A 189 -7.93 16.23 10.13
C THR A 189 -9.34 15.65 10.16
N LYS A 190 -9.90 15.35 8.98
CA LYS A 190 -11.27 14.80 8.87
C LYS A 190 -11.31 13.30 8.61
N ASP A 191 -10.27 12.78 7.98
CA ASP A 191 -10.16 11.38 7.62
C ASP A 191 -8.89 10.77 8.18
N VAL A 192 -9.06 9.62 8.85
CA VAL A 192 -7.96 8.80 9.34
C VAL A 192 -8.19 7.36 8.89
N ILE A 193 -7.16 6.73 8.33
CA ILE A 193 -7.16 5.31 7.99
C ILE A 193 -6.03 4.60 8.72
N LEU A 194 -6.35 3.43 9.27
CA LEU A 194 -5.38 2.48 9.79
C LEU A 194 -5.33 1.27 8.89
N ALA A 195 -4.16 0.99 8.33
CA ALA A 195 -3.87 -0.20 7.55
C ALA A 195 -3.01 -1.14 8.40
N ILE A 196 -3.54 -2.32 8.70
CA ILE A 196 -2.88 -3.31 9.56
C ILE A 196 -2.81 -4.63 8.82
N SER A 197 -1.63 -5.25 8.80
CA SER A 197 -1.42 -6.57 8.22
C SER A 197 -0.70 -7.47 9.22
N GLY A 198 -1.28 -8.63 9.49
CA GLY A 198 -0.85 -9.61 10.49
C GLY A 198 -1.90 -10.70 10.66
N LYS A 199 -1.56 -11.86 11.22
CA LYS A 199 -2.51 -12.99 11.32
C LYS A 199 -3.43 -12.83 12.52
N TYR A 200 -4.71 -13.17 12.35
CA TYR A 200 -5.73 -13.20 13.42
C TYR A 200 -5.79 -11.88 14.22
N LEU A 201 -6.00 -10.78 13.49
CA LEU A 201 -6.01 -9.44 14.07
C LEU A 201 -7.17 -9.24 15.04
N LEU A 202 -6.86 -8.67 16.20
CA LEU A 202 -7.83 -8.05 17.09
C LEU A 202 -7.43 -6.60 17.28
N VAL A 203 -8.16 -5.70 16.61
CA VAL A 203 -7.90 -4.26 16.64
C VAL A 203 -8.98 -3.56 17.44
N LYS A 204 -8.57 -2.68 18.36
CA LYS A 204 -9.46 -1.74 19.03
C LYS A 204 -8.93 -0.34 18.84
N LEU A 205 -9.70 0.50 18.16
CA LEU A 205 -9.50 1.94 18.10
C LEU A 205 -10.55 2.61 18.98
N SER A 206 -10.11 3.51 19.85
CA SER A 206 -10.99 4.29 20.71
C SER A 206 -10.39 5.66 21.02
N PRO A 207 -11.21 6.72 21.10
CA PRO A 207 -10.76 7.99 21.64
C PRO A 207 -10.49 7.88 23.14
N VAL A 208 -9.50 8.62 23.63
CA VAL A 208 -9.07 8.61 25.04
C VAL A 208 -10.16 9.16 25.97
N ASP A 209 -10.93 10.12 25.49
CA ASP A 209 -12.07 10.72 26.20
C ASP A 209 -13.33 9.83 26.24
N LYS A 210 -13.27 8.66 25.59
CA LYS A 210 -14.36 7.67 25.49
C LYS A 210 -15.61 8.20 24.77
N SER A 211 -15.46 9.22 23.93
CA SER A 211 -16.51 9.65 23.01
C SER A 211 -16.88 8.53 22.02
N ASN A 212 -18.11 8.56 21.51
CA ASN A 212 -18.55 7.63 20.48
C ASN A 212 -17.98 8.05 19.12
N VAL A 213 -17.50 7.07 18.36
CA VAL A 213 -16.93 7.29 17.02
C VAL A 213 -17.46 6.26 16.04
N THR A 214 -17.54 6.67 14.77
CA THR A 214 -17.96 5.80 13.67
C THR A 214 -16.74 5.18 13.01
N LEU A 215 -16.67 3.86 13.04
CA LEU A 215 -15.62 3.10 12.37
C LEU A 215 -16.19 2.37 11.17
N GLU A 216 -15.52 2.51 10.03
CA GLU A 216 -15.86 1.80 8.80
C GLU A 216 -14.76 0.78 8.48
N ASN A 217 -15.15 -0.48 8.28
CA ASN A 217 -14.23 -1.52 7.82
C ASN A 217 -14.13 -1.46 6.28
N ILE A 218 -12.99 -0.96 5.79
CA ILE A 218 -12.69 -0.90 4.35
C ILE A 218 -12.25 -2.27 3.83
N LEU A 219 -11.47 -2.98 4.65
CA LEU A 219 -11.01 -4.33 4.41
C LEU A 219 -11.00 -5.09 5.73
N GLU A 220 -11.53 -6.31 5.72
CA GLU A 220 -11.47 -7.22 6.86
C GLU A 220 -11.21 -8.65 6.36
N SER A 221 -10.11 -9.23 6.80
CA SER A 221 -9.74 -10.61 6.50
C SER A 221 -9.01 -11.25 7.67
N SER A 222 -8.70 -12.54 7.56
CA SER A 222 -7.89 -13.26 8.55
C SER A 222 -6.46 -12.73 8.70
N ARG A 223 -5.99 -11.89 7.77
CA ARG A 223 -4.59 -11.45 7.67
C ARG A 223 -4.39 -9.94 7.54
N ALA A 224 -5.47 -9.19 7.35
CA ALA A 224 -5.40 -7.75 7.21
C ALA A 224 -6.70 -7.10 7.66
N GLN A 225 -6.57 -5.89 8.19
CA GLN A 225 -7.70 -5.05 8.55
C GLN A 225 -7.37 -3.61 8.17
N VAL A 226 -8.30 -2.96 7.48
CA VAL A 226 -8.24 -1.53 7.17
C VAL A 226 -9.47 -0.87 7.75
N ILE A 227 -9.25 0.03 8.71
CA ILE A 227 -10.31 0.75 9.43
C ILE A 227 -10.21 2.23 9.08
N ARG A 228 -11.33 2.84 8.72
CA ARG A 228 -11.48 4.29 8.60
C ARG A 228 -12.20 4.82 9.84
N LEU A 229 -11.64 5.86 10.43
CA LEU A 229 -12.34 6.74 11.36
C LEU A 229 -12.95 7.86 10.52
N ALA A 230 -14.24 7.74 10.22
CA ALA A 230 -14.99 8.71 9.45
C ALA A 230 -15.35 9.91 10.33
N GLU A 231 -15.23 11.13 9.79
CA GLU A 231 -15.54 12.38 10.50
C GLU A 231 -14.82 12.48 11.85
N ALA A 232 -13.50 12.24 11.84
CA ALA A 232 -12.69 12.21 13.05
C ALA A 232 -12.86 13.50 13.87
N LEU A 233 -13.17 13.35 15.15
CA LEU A 233 -13.29 14.47 16.08
C LEU A 233 -11.90 14.85 16.60
N PRO A 234 -11.64 16.14 16.88
CA PRO A 234 -10.37 16.54 17.45
C PRO A 234 -10.16 15.90 18.84
N GLY A 235 -8.98 15.36 19.08
CA GLY A 235 -8.66 14.67 20.33
C GLY A 235 -7.58 13.61 20.16
N ASP A 236 -7.30 12.92 21.26
CA ASP A 236 -6.32 11.85 21.30
C ASP A 236 -7.00 10.49 21.17
N TYR A 237 -6.39 9.62 20.38
CA TYR A 237 -6.86 8.28 20.08
C TYR A 237 -5.81 7.25 20.44
N THR A 238 -6.29 6.09 20.88
CA THR A 238 -5.45 4.92 21.14
C THR A 238 -5.90 3.77 20.25
N VAL A 239 -4.91 3.07 19.70
CA VAL A 239 -5.10 1.84 18.93
C VAL A 239 -4.33 0.73 19.61
N SER A 240 -5.05 -0.31 20.01
CA SER A 240 -4.44 -1.56 20.46
C SER A 240 -4.62 -2.64 19.40
N VAL A 241 -3.52 -3.28 19.03
CA VAL A 241 -3.50 -4.36 18.04
C VAL A 241 -2.92 -5.61 18.69
N ARG A 242 -3.67 -6.71 18.61
CA ARG A 242 -3.17 -8.05 18.89
C ARG A 242 -3.17 -8.89 17.62
N SER A 243 -2.17 -9.74 17.48
CA SER A 243 -1.95 -10.52 16.27
C SER A 243 -1.01 -11.70 16.54
N GLN A 244 -0.92 -12.62 15.58
CA GLN A 244 0.09 -13.68 15.59
C GLN A 244 1.17 -13.41 14.53
N GLY A 245 2.43 -13.51 14.96
CA GLY A 245 3.59 -13.27 14.10
C GLY A 245 3.85 -11.80 13.81
N THR A 246 4.70 -11.55 12.81
CA THR A 246 5.06 -10.18 12.37
C THR A 246 3.84 -9.42 11.88
N THR A 247 3.66 -8.21 12.40
CA THR A 247 2.55 -7.32 12.09
C THR A 247 3.06 -5.96 11.70
N SER A 248 2.52 -5.43 10.60
CA SER A 248 2.75 -4.06 10.12
C SER A 248 1.54 -3.19 10.42
N LEU A 249 1.80 -1.92 10.72
CA LEU A 249 0.77 -0.92 10.96
C LEU A 249 1.18 0.40 10.31
N THR A 250 0.28 0.94 9.48
CA THR A 250 0.44 2.26 8.88
C THR A 250 -0.78 3.12 9.22
N LEU A 251 -0.53 4.34 9.69
CA LEU A 251 -1.52 5.36 9.96
C LEU A 251 -1.50 6.40 8.84
N TYR A 252 -2.65 6.66 8.25
CA TYR A 252 -2.87 7.69 7.25
C TYR A 252 -3.76 8.77 7.85
N LYS A 253 -3.34 10.03 7.76
CA LYS A 253 -4.15 11.20 8.13
C LYS A 253 -4.20 12.18 6.96
N LYS A 254 -5.41 12.62 6.63
CA LYS A 254 -5.63 13.68 5.64
C LYS A 254 -5.86 14.99 6.38
N PHE A 255 -4.87 15.87 6.30
CA PHE A 255 -4.95 17.23 6.83
C PHE A 255 -5.52 18.14 5.75
N GLN A 256 -6.64 18.80 6.04
CA GLN A 256 -7.24 19.78 5.15
C GLN A 256 -6.95 21.19 5.69
N LEU A 257 -5.86 21.79 5.21
CA LEU A 257 -5.56 23.19 5.49
C LEU A 257 -6.68 24.08 4.96
N PRO A 258 -7.26 24.98 5.77
CA PRO A 258 -8.23 25.96 5.28
C PRO A 258 -7.57 27.18 4.60
N MET A 259 -6.26 27.14 4.30
CA MET A 259 -5.52 28.35 3.95
C MET A 259 -5.73 28.76 2.48
N GLN A 260 -6.50 29.83 2.26
CA GLN A 260 -6.52 30.64 1.03
C GLN A 260 -5.89 32.02 1.32
N ILE A 261 -4.58 32.11 1.58
CA ILE A 261 -3.90 33.41 1.51
C ILE A 261 -2.52 33.21 0.89
N GLY A 262 -2.28 33.92 -0.21
CA GLY A 262 -0.96 34.09 -0.81
C GLY A 262 -0.70 35.57 -1.04
N PHE A 263 0.53 36.01 -0.81
CA PHE A 263 1.03 37.29 -1.29
C PHE A 263 1.83 37.04 -2.57
N LEU A 264 1.56 37.82 -3.61
CA LEU A 264 2.35 37.83 -4.85
C LEU A 264 3.62 38.65 -4.64
N ASN A 265 4.70 38.24 -5.30
CA ASN A 265 5.78 39.12 -5.70
C ASN A 265 5.94 39.04 -7.22
#